data_AF-A0A0S8CRD8-F1
#
_entry.id   AF-A0A0S8CRD8-F1
#
_cell.length_a   1.000
_cell.length_b   1.000
_cell.length_c   1.000
_cell.angle_alpha   90.00
_cell.angle_beta   90.00
_cell.angle_gamma   90.00
#
_symmetry.space_group_name_H-M   'P 1'
#
loop_
_entity.id
_entity.type
_entity.pdbx_description
1 polymer ?
#
loop_
_entity_poly.entity_id
_entity_poly.type
_entity_poly.pdbx_seq_one_letter_code
_entity_poly.pdbx_strand_id
1 'polypeptide(L)'
;LALAPKSVTAPVAMGITEKLGGPASLTAILVVSTGILGAVIGPTVLDWCRVNDPAVRGFAMGTTSHGIGTARAFQENDIAGAFSGLAMGLNTLVSSLLIPPLLGVIGLVP
;
A
#
# COMPACT_ATOMS: atom_id res chain seq x y z
N LEU A 1 7.48 6.66 -14.65
CA LEU A 1 6.07 6.96 -14.31
C LEU A 1 5.37 5.78 -13.61
N ALA A 2 5.43 4.55 -14.13
CA ALA A 2 4.80 3.37 -13.49
C ALA A 2 5.28 3.03 -12.05
N LEU A 3 6.52 3.39 -11.69
CA LEU A 3 7.05 3.21 -10.32
C LEU A 3 6.51 4.22 -9.30
N ALA A 4 6.08 5.41 -9.75
CA ALA A 4 5.76 6.52 -8.86
C ALA A 4 4.59 6.22 -7.90
N PRO A 5 3.50 5.56 -8.32
CA PRO A 5 2.40 5.25 -7.42
C PRO A 5 2.42 3.81 -6.89
N LYS A 6 3.56 3.09 -6.96
CA LYS A 6 3.63 1.68 -6.55
C LYS A 6 3.19 1.42 -5.08
N SER A 7 3.32 2.44 -4.24
CA SER A 7 3.07 2.37 -2.80
C SER A 7 1.61 2.69 -2.42
N VAL A 8 0.73 2.80 -3.42
CA VAL A 8 -0.72 2.95 -3.25
C VAL A 8 -1.43 1.68 -3.70
N THR A 9 -2.72 1.55 -3.38
CA THR A 9 -3.54 0.43 -3.83
C THR A 9 -3.60 0.35 -5.36
N ALA A 10 -3.65 -0.87 -5.90
CA ALA A 10 -3.60 -1.13 -7.33
C ALA A 10 -4.54 -0.25 -8.19
N PRO A 11 -5.84 -0.09 -7.86
CA PRO A 11 -6.73 0.75 -8.68
C PRO A 11 -6.29 2.22 -8.71
N VAL A 12 -5.83 2.76 -7.59
CA VAL A 12 -5.36 4.15 -7.50
C VAL A 12 -4.06 4.32 -8.27
N ALA A 13 -3.13 3.38 -8.11
CA ALA A 13 -1.84 3.42 -8.78
C ALA A 13 -1.96 3.31 -10.30
N MET A 14 -2.85 2.44 -10.78
CA MET A 14 -3.16 2.28 -12.19
C MET A 14 -3.79 3.56 -12.76
N GLY A 15 -4.80 4.13 -12.09
CA GLY A 15 -5.45 5.36 -12.53
C GLY A 15 -4.51 6.57 -12.59
N ILE A 16 -3.59 6.70 -11.62
CA ILE A 16 -2.53 7.72 -11.67
C ILE A 16 -1.59 7.45 -12.85
N THR A 17 -1.16 6.20 -13.04
CA THR A 17 -0.24 5.83 -14.12
C THR A 17 -0.83 6.11 -15.50
N GLU A 18 -2.11 5.80 -15.73
CA GLU A 18 -2.79 6.08 -17.00
C GLU A 18 -2.86 7.58 -17.29
N LYS A 19 -3.20 8.40 -16.30
CA LYS A 19 -3.21 9.87 -16.43
C LYS A 19 -1.82 10.43 -16.77
N LEU A 20 -0.78 9.73 -16.34
CA LEU A 20 0.61 10.08 -16.61
C LEU A 20 1.14 9.48 -17.93
N GLY A 21 0.34 8.72 -18.68
CA GLY A 21 0.77 8.09 -19.93
C GLY A 21 1.65 6.85 -19.76
N GLY A 22 1.69 6.25 -18.57
CA GLY A 22 2.43 5.01 -18.31
C GLY A 22 1.59 3.73 -18.51
N PRO A 23 2.24 2.54 -18.56
CA PRO A 23 1.53 1.28 -18.70
C PRO A 23 0.91 0.80 -17.38
N ALA A 24 -0.42 0.83 -17.27
CA ALA A 24 -1.16 0.40 -16.08
C ALA A 24 -0.90 -1.07 -15.69
N SER A 25 -0.71 -1.95 -16.68
CA SER A 25 -0.41 -3.37 -16.46
C SER A 25 0.89 -3.58 -15.68
N LEU A 26 1.92 -2.79 -15.98
CA LEU A 26 3.22 -2.87 -15.33
C LEU A 26 3.14 -2.33 -13.89
N THR A 27 2.36 -1.27 -13.68
CA THR A 27 2.05 -0.77 -12.33
C THR A 27 1.31 -1.81 -11.50
N ALA A 28 0.32 -2.50 -12.06
CA ALA A 28 -0.42 -3.53 -11.36
C ALA A 28 0.50 -4.66 -10.86
N ILE A 29 1.40 -5.14 -11.72
CA ILE A 29 2.39 -6.18 -11.36
C ILE A 29 3.27 -5.70 -10.22
N LEU A 30 3.79 -4.47 -10.30
CA LEU A 30 4.64 -3.90 -9.25
C LEU A 30 3.90 -3.81 -7.92
N VAL A 31 2.68 -3.25 -7.91
CA VAL A 31 1.87 -3.09 -6.70
C VAL A 31 1.56 -4.44 -6.05
N VAL A 32 1.07 -5.40 -6.84
CA VAL A 32 0.75 -6.75 -6.36
C VAL A 32 1.99 -7.44 -5.78
N SER A 33 3.14 -7.32 -6.47
CA SER A 33 4.40 -7.90 -5.98
C SER A 33 4.79 -7.34 -4.62
N THR A 34 4.72 -6.02 -4.43
CA THR A 34 4.95 -5.39 -3.11
C THR A 34 3.95 -5.88 -2.06
N GLY A 35 2.67 -5.99 -2.41
CA GLY A 35 1.63 -6.47 -1.49
C GLY A 35 1.88 -7.91 -1.02
N ILE A 36 2.28 -8.80 -1.94
CA ILE A 36 2.62 -10.20 -1.64
C ILE A 36 3.86 -10.24 -0.74
N LEU A 37 4.94 -9.55 -1.12
CA LEU A 37 6.18 -9.56 -0.34
C LEU A 37 5.94 -9.04 1.08
N GLY A 38 5.20 -7.95 1.23
CA GLY A 38 4.85 -7.41 2.52
C GLY A 38 3.93 -8.31 3.35
N ALA A 39 3.00 -9.05 2.71
CA ALA A 39 2.16 -10.01 3.40
C ALA A 39 2.95 -11.25 3.88
N VAL A 40 3.95 -11.69 3.12
CA VAL A 40 4.78 -12.86 3.46
C VAL A 40 5.82 -12.51 4.51
N ILE A 41 6.51 -11.37 4.36
CA ILE A 41 7.66 -10.99 5.19
C ILE A 41 7.23 -10.20 6.42
N GLY A 42 6.17 -9.39 6.31
CA GLY A 42 5.72 -8.44 7.32
C GLY A 42 5.50 -9.06 8.71
N PRO A 43 4.73 -10.15 8.84
CA PRO A 43 4.52 -10.80 10.14
C PRO A 43 5.81 -11.19 10.84
N THR A 44 6.73 -11.83 10.12
CA THR A 44 8.01 -12.28 10.66
C THR A 44 8.86 -11.10 11.12
N VAL A 45 8.87 -10.00 10.36
CA VAL A 45 9.56 -8.77 10.77
C VAL A 45 8.93 -8.18 12.03
N LEU A 46 7.60 -8.14 12.12
CA LEU A 46 6.89 -7.65 13.30
C LEU A 46 7.16 -8.52 14.53
N ASP A 47 7.27 -9.84 14.35
CA ASP A 47 7.64 -10.78 15.42
C ASP A 47 9.08 -10.53 15.90
N TRP A 48 10.03 -10.33 14.99
CA TRP A 48 11.41 -9.98 15.33
C TRP A 48 11.52 -8.64 16.05
N CYS A 49 10.72 -7.66 15.65
CA CYS A 49 10.58 -6.37 16.32
C CYS A 49 9.78 -6.45 17.63
N ARG A 50 9.26 -7.62 18.01
CA ARG A 50 8.44 -7.86 19.22
C ARG A 50 7.19 -6.97 19.28
N VAL A 51 6.58 -6.70 18.13
CA VAL A 51 5.33 -5.94 18.04
C VAL A 51 4.18 -6.90 18.32
N ASN A 52 3.65 -6.85 19.54
CA ASN A 52 2.61 -7.77 20.01
C ASN A 52 1.20 -7.19 19.93
N ASP A 53 1.06 -5.86 19.84
CA ASP A 53 -0.25 -5.21 19.77
C ASP A 53 -0.90 -5.46 18.40
N PRO A 54 -2.05 -6.15 18.34
CA PRO A 54 -2.69 -6.50 17.07
C PRO A 54 -3.12 -5.26 16.28
N ALA A 55 -3.52 -4.17 16.93
CA ALA A 55 -3.88 -2.93 16.24
C ALA A 55 -2.65 -2.31 15.55
N VAL A 56 -1.50 -2.28 16.23
CA VAL A 56 -0.25 -1.77 15.67
C VAL A 56 0.24 -2.63 14.52
N ARG A 57 0.22 -3.96 14.69
CA ARG A 57 0.58 -4.92 13.62
C ARG A 57 -0.32 -4.73 12.40
N GLY A 58 -1.63 -4.66 12.63
CA GLY A 58 -2.63 -4.41 11.60
C GLY A 58 -2.35 -3.13 10.83
N PHE A 59 -2.19 -2.02 11.56
CA PHE A 59 -1.94 -0.72 10.96
C PHE A 59 -0.67 -0.72 10.08
N ALA A 60 0.42 -1.35 10.56
CA ALA A 60 1.65 -1.50 9.80
C ALA A 60 1.42 -2.31 8.51
N MET A 61 0.81 -3.49 8.62
CA MET A 61 0.51 -4.36 7.48
C MET A 61 -0.36 -3.68 6.42
N GLY A 62 -1.39 -2.94 6.83
CA GLY A 62 -2.28 -2.23 5.92
C GLY A 62 -1.61 -1.07 5.19
N THR A 63 -0.68 -0.39 5.87
CA THR A 63 0.10 0.70 5.27
C THR A 63 1.10 0.19 4.25
N THR A 64 1.80 -0.92 4.52
CA THR A 64 2.91 -1.40 3.69
C THR A 64 2.50 -2.36 2.57
N SER A 65 1.42 -3.11 2.78
CA SER A 65 1.09 -4.31 1.99
C SER A 65 -0.34 -4.28 1.43
N HIS A 66 -1.07 -3.18 1.66
CA HIS A 66 -2.40 -2.89 1.12
C HIS A 66 -3.42 -4.01 1.37
N GLY A 67 -4.27 -4.32 0.38
CA GLY A 67 -5.35 -5.29 0.52
C GLY A 67 -4.87 -6.72 0.80
N ILE A 68 -3.74 -7.13 0.21
CA ILE A 68 -3.15 -8.46 0.43
C ILE A 68 -2.64 -8.57 1.87
N GLY A 69 -1.96 -7.52 2.36
CA GLY A 69 -1.57 -7.41 3.76
C GLY A 69 -2.75 -7.41 4.73
N THR A 70 -3.85 -6.77 4.34
CA THR A 70 -5.08 -6.72 5.14
C THR A 70 -5.73 -8.09 5.25
N ALA A 71 -5.82 -8.84 4.15
CA ALA A 71 -6.28 -10.22 4.18
C ALA A 71 -5.38 -11.10 5.06
N ARG A 72 -4.05 -10.90 5.01
CA ARG A 72 -3.11 -11.60 5.90
C ARG A 72 -3.29 -11.20 7.37
N ALA A 73 -3.51 -9.93 7.66
CA ALA A 73 -3.73 -9.45 9.03
C ALA A 73 -4.99 -10.07 9.65
N PHE A 74 -6.08 -10.23 8.87
CA PHE A 74 -7.27 -10.98 9.31
C PHE A 74 -7.00 -12.46 9.60
N GLN A 75 -6.02 -13.08 8.94
CA GLN A 75 -5.63 -14.46 9.25
C GLN A 75 -4.90 -14.57 10.61
N GLU A 76 -4.27 -13.49 11.09
CA GLU A 76 -3.60 -13.47 12.39
C GLU A 76 -4.54 -13.05 13.52
N ASN A 77 -5.35 -12.01 13.30
CA ASN A 77 -6.23 -11.45 14.32
C ASN A 77 -7.27 -10.51 13.70
N ASP A 78 -8.51 -10.56 14.17
CA ASP A 78 -9.59 -9.70 13.67
C ASP A 78 -9.33 -8.20 13.91
N ILE A 79 -8.75 -7.83 15.06
CA ILE A 79 -8.36 -6.45 15.38
C ILE A 79 -7.25 -5.99 14.42
N ALA A 80 -6.27 -6.85 14.14
CA ALA A 80 -5.22 -6.52 13.17
C ALA A 80 -5.80 -6.31 11.77
N GLY A 81 -6.72 -7.17 11.33
CA GLY A 81 -7.44 -6.97 10.08
C GLY A 81 -8.21 -5.64 10.02
N ALA A 82 -8.93 -5.29 11.08
CA ALA A 82 -9.68 -4.04 11.16
C ALA A 82 -8.79 -2.80 11.08
N PHE A 83 -7.71 -2.74 11.88
CA PHE A 83 -6.76 -1.63 11.83
C PHE A 83 -5.97 -1.58 10.53
N SER A 84 -5.72 -2.73 9.90
CA SER A 84 -5.11 -2.80 8.57
C SER A 84 -6.02 -2.18 7.51
N GLY A 85 -7.31 -2.49 7.52
CA GLY A 85 -8.29 -1.87 6.62
C GLY A 85 -8.36 -0.35 6.78
N LEU A 86 -8.35 0.13 8.02
CA LEU A 86 -8.30 1.57 8.34
C LEU A 86 -7.02 2.21 7.78
N ALA A 87 -5.86 1.61 8.05
CA ALA A 87 -4.57 2.11 7.55
C ALA A 87 -4.52 2.16 6.02
N MET A 88 -5.03 1.12 5.35
CA MET A 88 -5.12 1.07 3.89
C MET A 88 -6.00 2.21 3.33
N GLY A 89 -7.15 2.47 3.97
CA GLY A 89 -8.05 3.56 3.60
C GLY A 89 -7.38 4.93 3.76
N LEU A 90 -6.76 5.18 4.91
CA LEU A 90 -6.04 6.43 5.18
C LEU A 90 -4.86 6.63 4.21
N ASN A 91 -4.04 5.60 4.00
CA ASN A 91 -2.91 5.66 3.06
C ASN A 91 -3.39 5.98 1.64
N THR A 92 -4.53 5.41 1.23
CA THR A 92 -5.14 5.67 -0.07
C THR A 92 -5.61 7.12 -0.20
N LEU A 93 -6.31 7.65 0.81
CA LEU A 93 -6.75 9.04 0.84
C LEU A 93 -5.57 10.00 0.76
N VAL A 94 -4.57 9.81 1.64
CA VAL A 94 -3.37 10.66 1.70
C VAL A 94 -2.60 10.63 0.39
N SER A 95 -2.35 9.43 -0.16
CA SER A 95 -1.64 9.27 -1.42
C SER A 95 -2.38 9.90 -2.60
N SER A 96 -3.71 9.77 -2.65
CA SER A 96 -4.52 10.34 -3.74
C SER A 96 -4.52 11.87 -3.73
N LEU A 97 -4.47 12.48 -2.54
CA LEU A 97 -4.36 13.94 -2.41
C LEU A 97 -2.93 14.46 -2.66
N LEU A 98 -1.90 13.76 -2.17
CA LEU A 98 -0.53 14.28 -2.18
C LEU A 98 0.24 13.98 -3.47
N ILE A 99 0.03 12.82 -4.10
CA ILE A 99 0.85 12.42 -5.26
C ILE A 99 0.68 13.37 -6.46
N PRO A 100 -0.54 13.77 -6.89
CA PRO A 100 -0.70 14.66 -8.04
C PRO A 100 0.01 16.02 -7.90
N PRO A 101 -0.17 16.80 -6.81
CA PRO A 101 0.53 18.09 -6.67
C PRO A 101 2.04 17.91 -6.50
N LEU A 102 2.51 16.86 -5.80
CA LEU A 102 3.94 16.59 -5.64
C LEU A 102 4.62 16.33 -6.98
N LEU A 103 3.98 15.56 -7.86
CA LEU A 103 4.50 15.29 -9.20
C LEU A 103 4.53 16.55 -10.09
N GLY A 104 3.58 17.47 -9.90
CA GLY A 104 3.60 18.80 -10.53
C GLY A 104 4.76 19.67 -10.05
N VAL A 105 5.04 19.71 -8.75
CA VAL A 105 6.17 20.49 -8.18
C VAL A 105 7.53 19.95 -8.63
N ILE A 106 7.66 18.64 -8.82
CA ILE A 106 8.91 17.98 -9.25
C ILE A 106 9.11 18.09 -10.79
N GLY A 107 8.15 18.67 -11.53
CA GLY A 107 8.24 18.85 -12.98
C GLY A 107 8.13 17.55 -13.78
N LEU A 108 7.56 16.50 -13.17
CA LEU A 108 7.32 15.20 -13.82
C LEU A 108 5.96 15.15 -14.54
N VAL A 109 5.15 16.21 -14.42
CA VAL A 109 3.87 16.42 -15.09
C VAL A 109 3.87 17.86 -15.60
N PRO A 110 3.41 18.12 -16.84
CA PRO A 110 3.23 19.49 -17.33
C PRO A 110 2.18 20.28 -16.52
#